data_AF-A0A4U8YRL7-F1
#
_entry.id   AF-A0A4U8YRL7-F1
#
_cell.length_a   1.000
_cell.length_b   1.000
_cell.length_c   1.000
_cell.angle_alpha   90.00
_cell.angle_beta   90.00
_cell.angle_gamma   90.00
#
_symmetry.space_group_name_H-M   'P 1'
#
loop_
_entity.id
_entity.type
_entity.pdbx_description
1 polymer ?
#
loop_
_entity_poly.entity_id
_entity_poly.type
_entity_poly.pdbx_seq_one_letter_code
_entity_poly.pdbx_strand_id
1 'polypeptide(L)'
;MALTDMDSSPGMFEGTEISELCDSIKDIHRLLRSVGSFYAELDAAEAPGGNGLQIDFKKWGIRTITEDLLARQYAKIDRMAAIYKEEQERMRGR
;
A
#
# COMPACT_ATOMS: atom_id res chain seq x y z
N MET A 1 -30.68 43.67 2.86
CA MET A 1 -29.54 43.11 2.12
C MET A 1 -28.75 42.28 3.12
N ALA A 2 -29.04 40.99 3.21
CA ALA A 2 -28.32 40.08 4.11
C ALA A 2 -27.12 39.53 3.34
N LEU A 3 -25.92 39.87 3.80
CA LEU A 3 -24.67 39.27 3.36
C LEU A 3 -24.75 37.80 3.71
N THR A 4 -24.88 36.95 2.69
CA THR A 4 -24.70 35.51 2.81
C THR A 4 -23.28 35.25 3.26
N ASP A 5 -23.12 34.81 4.50
CA ASP A 5 -21.92 34.14 4.98
C ASP A 5 -21.59 33.04 3.99
N MET A 6 -20.51 33.24 3.23
CA MET A 6 -19.84 32.14 2.53
C MET A 6 -19.28 31.25 3.62
N ASP A 7 -20.06 30.22 3.93
CA ASP A 7 -19.72 29.07 4.75
C ASP A 7 -18.53 28.35 4.07
N SER A 8 -17.35 28.95 4.21
CA SER A 8 -16.07 28.42 3.74
C SER A 8 -15.61 27.36 4.72
N SER A 9 -16.44 26.32 4.84
CA SER A 9 -16.05 25.06 5.44
C SER A 9 -14.66 24.73 4.87
N PRO A 10 -13.61 24.64 5.70
CA PRO A 10 -12.31 24.18 5.22
C PRO A 10 -12.63 22.85 4.55
N GLY A 11 -12.33 22.71 3.26
CA GLY A 11 -12.60 21.47 2.55
C GLY A 11 -11.85 20.35 3.25
N MET A 12 -12.49 19.76 4.27
CA MET A 12 -12.10 18.50 4.87
C MET A 12 -12.09 17.57 3.69
N PHE A 13 -10.97 16.87 3.52
CA PHE A 13 -10.84 15.70 2.67
C PHE A 13 -12.21 15.13 2.34
N GLU A 14 -12.59 15.09 1.06
CA GLU A 14 -13.77 14.35 0.66
C GLU A 14 -13.55 12.92 1.16
N GLY A 15 -14.20 12.56 2.27
CA GLY A 15 -13.72 11.53 3.22
C GLY A 15 -13.56 10.11 2.64
N THR A 16 -13.93 9.93 1.38
CA THR A 16 -13.74 8.74 0.57
C THR A 16 -12.26 8.48 0.25
N GLU A 17 -11.46 9.51 -0.03
CA GLU A 17 -10.07 9.33 -0.49
C GLU A 17 -9.17 8.70 0.58
N ILE A 18 -9.36 9.08 1.85
CA ILE A 18 -8.61 8.50 2.98
C ILE A 18 -9.03 7.06 3.24
N SER A 19 -10.32 6.75 3.08
CA SER A 19 -10.83 5.38 3.29
C SER A 19 -10.34 4.42 2.22
N GLU A 20 -10.44 4.79 0.93
CA GLU A 20 -9.97 3.98 -0.21
C GLU A 20 -8.47 3.66 -0.12
N LEU A 21 -7.73 4.61 0.42
CA LEU A 21 -6.31 4.52 0.65
C LEU A 21 -5.96 3.62 1.84
N CYS A 22 -6.68 3.74 2.96
CA CYS A 22 -6.54 2.83 4.10
C CYS A 22 -6.88 1.39 3.70
N ASP A 23 -7.91 1.20 2.89
CA ASP A 23 -8.31 -0.11 2.39
C ASP A 23 -7.29 -0.67 1.40
N SER A 24 -6.74 0.18 0.53
CA SER A 24 -5.58 -0.17 -0.30
C SER A 24 -4.40 -0.67 0.55
N ILE A 25 -4.02 0.03 1.62
CA ILE A 25 -2.91 -0.40 2.49
C ILE A 25 -3.20 -1.76 3.11
N LYS A 26 -4.42 -1.97 3.64
CA LYS A 26 -4.82 -3.25 4.24
C LYS A 26 -4.75 -4.39 3.24
N ASP A 27 -5.22 -4.18 2.01
CA ASP A 27 -5.25 -5.22 0.99
C ASP A 27 -3.85 -5.64 0.56
N ILE A 28 -2.92 -4.70 0.42
CA ILE A 28 -1.55 -5.09 0.13
C ILE A 28 -0.83 -5.69 1.34
N HIS A 29 -1.09 -5.23 2.56
CA HIS A 29 -0.59 -5.92 3.74
C HIS A 29 -1.04 -7.38 3.79
N ARG A 30 -2.33 -7.65 3.49
CA ARG A 30 -2.85 -9.02 3.36
C ARG A 30 -2.12 -9.80 2.27
N LEU A 31 -1.91 -9.18 1.11
CA LEU A 31 -1.23 -9.83 -0.01
C LEU A 31 0.21 -10.19 0.32
N LEU A 32 0.99 -9.28 0.92
CA LEU A 32 2.36 -9.55 1.37
C LEU A 32 2.40 -10.69 2.41
N ARG A 33 1.43 -10.73 3.33
CA ARG A 33 1.31 -11.82 4.30
C ARG A 33 1.04 -13.17 3.64
N SER A 34 0.14 -13.21 2.64
CA SER A 34 -0.13 -14.43 1.86
C SER A 34 1.10 -14.89 1.10
N VAL A 35 1.86 -13.97 0.50
CA VAL A 35 3.11 -14.27 -0.20
C VAL A 35 4.17 -14.83 0.76
N GLY A 36 4.30 -14.27 1.96
CA GLY A 36 5.17 -14.79 3.00
C GLY A 36 4.79 -16.19 3.47
N SER A 37 3.50 -16.47 3.64
CA SER A 37 3.00 -17.83 3.97
C SER A 37 3.37 -18.84 2.88
N PHE A 38 3.14 -18.47 1.61
CA PHE A 38 3.48 -19.32 0.48
C PHE A 38 4.98 -19.59 0.39
N TYR A 39 5.83 -18.60 0.70
CA TYR A 39 7.28 -18.80 0.76
C TYR A 39 7.68 -19.81 1.84
N ALA A 40 7.09 -19.73 3.04
CA ALA A 40 7.36 -20.66 4.14
C ALA A 40 6.91 -22.10 3.80
N GLU A 41 5.76 -22.25 3.15
CA GLU A 41 5.29 -23.56 2.65
C GLU A 41 6.23 -24.14 1.60
N LEU A 42 6.76 -23.29 0.72
CA LEU A 42 7.69 -23.71 -0.32
C LEU A 42 9.03 -24.19 0.25
N ASP A 43 9.50 -23.53 1.31
CA ASP A 43 10.73 -23.90 2.03
C ASP A 43 10.55 -25.22 2.79
N ALA A 44 9.38 -25.42 3.40
CA ALA A 44 9.03 -26.69 4.06
C ALA A 44 8.83 -27.87 3.08
N ALA A 45 8.58 -27.58 1.80
CA ALA A 45 8.39 -28.58 0.75
C ALA A 45 9.70 -29.07 0.11
N GLU A 46 10.88 -28.59 0.56
CA GLU A 46 12.17 -29.13 0.15
C GLU A 46 12.34 -30.58 0.63
N ALA A 47 12.01 -31.53 -0.25
CA ALA A 47 12.29 -32.94 -0.04
C ALA A 47 13.80 -33.19 -0.22
N PRO A 48 14.47 -33.93 0.68
CA PRO A 48 15.86 -34.32 0.51
C PRO A 48 15.98 -35.25 -0.71
N GLY A 49 16.48 -34.71 -1.82
CA GLY A 49 16.59 -35.40 -3.12
C GLY A 49 15.73 -34.82 -4.26
N GLY A 50 14.96 -33.75 -4.03
CA GLY A 50 14.19 -33.05 -5.06
C GLY A 50 15.04 -32.13 -5.96
N ASN A 51 14.49 -31.75 -7.12
CA ASN A 51 15.16 -30.86 -8.07
C ASN A 51 15.20 -29.41 -7.54
N GLY A 52 16.26 -29.07 -6.80
CA GLY A 52 16.45 -27.76 -6.16
C GLY A 52 16.29 -26.57 -7.10
N LEU A 53 16.65 -26.73 -8.39
CA LEU A 53 16.50 -25.69 -9.41
C LEU A 53 15.04 -25.24 -9.60
N GLN A 54 14.08 -26.16 -9.46
CA GLN A 54 12.65 -25.82 -9.58
C GLN A 54 12.16 -25.02 -8.38
N ILE A 55 12.71 -25.28 -7.19
CA ILE A 55 12.39 -24.55 -5.96
C ILE A 55 13.02 -23.17 -6.02
N ASP A 56 14.26 -23.05 -6.47
CA ASP A 56 14.94 -21.77 -6.68
C ASP A 56 14.20 -20.88 -7.68
N PHE A 57 13.72 -21.44 -8.79
CA PHE A 57 12.92 -20.67 -9.75
C PHE A 57 11.61 -20.16 -9.15
N LYS A 58 10.93 -20.97 -8.33
CA LYS A 58 9.72 -20.55 -7.60
C LYS A 58 10.03 -19.48 -6.56
N LYS A 59 11.11 -19.63 -5.78
CA LYS A 59 11.59 -18.62 -4.81
C LYS A 59 11.90 -17.29 -5.52
N TRP A 60 12.55 -17.33 -6.69
CA TRP A 60 12.82 -16.16 -7.51
C TRP A 60 11.53 -15.48 -8.03
N GLY A 61 10.56 -16.26 -8.50
CA GLY A 61 9.26 -15.73 -8.92
C GLY A 61 8.51 -15.04 -7.77
N ILE A 62 8.48 -15.67 -6.58
CA ILE A 62 7.87 -15.09 -5.37
C ILE A 62 8.55 -13.76 -5.01
N ARG A 63 9.88 -13.74 -4.99
CA ARG A 63 10.65 -12.52 -4.72
C ARG A 63 10.29 -11.39 -5.69
N THR A 64 10.28 -11.68 -6.99
CA THR A 64 9.97 -10.70 -8.03
C THR A 64 8.56 -10.10 -7.87
N ILE A 65 7.56 -10.95 -7.60
CA ILE A 65 6.19 -10.51 -7.32
C ILE A 65 6.15 -9.64 -6.06
N THR A 66 6.87 -10.04 -5.01
CA THR A 66 6.94 -9.28 -3.75
C THR A 66 7.53 -7.89 -3.95
N GLU A 67 8.63 -7.80 -4.72
CA GLU A 67 9.31 -6.53 -5.02
C GLU A 67 8.39 -5.57 -5.80
N ASP A 68 7.66 -6.06 -6.81
CA ASP A 68 6.66 -5.26 -7.55
C ASP A 68 5.52 -4.77 -6.64
N LEU A 69 5.00 -5.65 -5.77
CA LEU A 69 3.94 -5.28 -4.84
C LEU A 69 4.39 -4.22 -3.82
N LEU A 70 5.61 -4.33 -3.31
CA LEU A 70 6.21 -3.34 -2.41
C LEU A 70 6.41 -2.00 -3.11
N ALA A 71 6.91 -2.00 -4.35
CA ALA A 71 7.08 -0.76 -5.12
C ALA A 71 5.75 -0.02 -5.30
N ARG A 72 4.67 -0.75 -5.60
CA ARG A 72 3.31 -0.19 -5.68
C ARG A 72 2.82 0.34 -4.32
N GLN A 73 3.27 -0.23 -3.20
CA GLN A 73 2.96 0.32 -1.87
C GLN A 73 3.62 1.62 -1.60
N TYR A 74 4.94 1.69 -1.82
CA TYR A 74 5.68 2.91 -1.58
C TYR A 74 5.10 4.05 -2.42
N ALA A 75 4.77 3.81 -3.69
CA ALA A 75 4.11 4.80 -4.53
C ALA A 75 2.75 5.29 -3.95
N LYS A 76 1.94 4.39 -3.38
CA LYS A 76 0.68 4.78 -2.73
C LYS A 76 0.93 5.60 -1.46
N ILE A 77 1.87 5.17 -0.61
CA ILE A 77 2.24 5.85 0.64
C ILE A 77 2.80 7.25 0.36
N ASP A 78 3.69 7.38 -0.62
CA ASP A 78 4.29 8.65 -1.02
C ASP A 78 3.21 9.63 -1.49
N ARG A 79 2.22 9.15 -2.24
CA ARG A 79 1.05 9.95 -2.61
C ARG A 79 0.28 10.44 -1.39
N MET A 80 0.12 9.63 -0.34
CA MET A 80 -0.51 10.07 0.91
C MET A 80 0.29 11.16 1.61
N ALA A 81 1.60 10.97 1.69
CA ALA A 81 2.49 11.91 2.34
C ALA A 81 2.43 13.26 1.62
N ALA A 82 2.35 13.26 0.29
CA ALA A 82 2.16 14.46 -0.52
C ALA A 82 0.83 15.17 -0.20
N ILE A 83 -0.30 14.45 -0.25
CA ILE A 83 -1.62 15.03 0.04
C ILE A 83 -1.66 15.58 1.47
N TYR A 84 -1.16 14.83 2.46
CA TYR A 84 -1.13 15.28 3.85
C TYR A 84 -0.27 16.53 4.02
N LYS A 85 0.86 16.61 3.31
CA LYS A 85 1.74 17.78 3.33
C LYS A 85 1.07 19.01 2.70
N GLU A 86 0.42 18.86 1.55
CA GLU A 86 -0.35 19.93 0.90
C GLU A 86 -1.43 20.47 1.84
N GLU A 87 -2.14 19.60 2.54
CA GLU A 87 -3.16 20.00 3.50
C GLU A 87 -2.57 20.73 4.72
N GLN A 88 -1.44 20.25 5.25
CA GLN A 88 -0.72 20.93 6.33
C GLN A 88 -0.25 22.34 5.92
N GLU A 89 0.23 22.49 4.69
CA GLU A 89 0.63 23.79 4.12
C GLU A 89 -0.58 24.72 3.96
N ARG A 90 -1.72 24.20 3.47
CA ARG A 90 -2.97 24.95 3.37
C ARG A 90 -3.45 25.47 4.73
N MET A 91 -3.35 24.65 5.78
CA MET A 91 -3.74 25.05 7.14
C MET A 91 -2.76 26.03 7.80
N ARG A 92 -1.47 26.00 7.45
CA ARG A 92 -0.46 26.96 7.94
C ARG A 92 -0.50 28.33 7.25
N GLY A 93 -1.05 28.39 6.03
CA GLY A 93 -1.24 29.63 5.27
C GLY A 93 -2.51 30.42 5.64
N ARG A 94 -3.32 29.89 6.57
CA ARG A 94 -4.45 30.55 7.22
C ARG A 94 -4.02 31.07 8.59
#